data_AF-A0A9E2P7N6-F1
#
_entry.id   AF-A0A9E2P7N6-F1
#
_cell.length_a   1.000
_cell.length_b   1.000
_cell.length_c   1.000
_cell.angle_alpha   90.00
_cell.angle_beta   90.00
_cell.angle_gamma   90.00
#
_symmetry.space_group_name_H-M   'P 1'
#
loop_
_entity.id
_entity.type
_entity.pdbx_description
1 polymer ?
#
loop_
_entity_poly.entity_id
_entity_poly.type
_entity_poly.pdbx_seq_one_letter_code
_entity_poly.pdbx_strand_id
1 'polypeptide(L)'
;AATLEAVARAGGLGATGAAALEELAAIDAALRAMKVDEAAVRFDPTIVRGLEYYTGAVFEAELLLDTVDDRGRAVRFGSIGGGGRYDDLVARFTGERLPATGFSFGVSRLASALRAAGRGDADAVRGPVVVIVFSDADMQHYLDAVSELRNAGIAAELYLGRAGMKAQMKYADRRGAPAAVILGGDEIAAGQVTVKDLDAGRALAAGVSDNEAWKSERPGQQIAPRADLVATVARIVAQARTAS
;
A
#
# COMPACT_ATOMS: atom_id res chain seq x y z
N ALA A 1 20.85 -2.31 -0.99
CA ALA A 1 22.07 -2.91 -1.57
C ALA A 1 23.39 -2.47 -0.87
N ALA A 2 23.85 -1.23 -0.99
CA ALA A 2 25.20 -0.82 -0.56
C ALA A 2 25.54 -1.14 0.93
N THR A 3 24.59 -0.95 1.84
CA THR A 3 24.79 -1.30 3.26
C THR A 3 24.99 -2.79 3.46
N LEU A 4 24.21 -3.64 2.79
CA LEU A 4 24.32 -5.10 2.91
C LEU A 4 25.68 -5.59 2.39
N GLU A 5 26.15 -5.02 1.28
CA GLU A 5 27.48 -5.31 0.74
C GLU A 5 28.61 -4.86 1.67
N ALA A 6 28.46 -3.70 2.33
CA ALA A 6 29.42 -3.23 3.31
C ALA A 6 29.50 -4.17 4.53
N VAL A 7 28.34 -4.60 5.05
CA VAL A 7 28.26 -5.57 6.16
C VAL A 7 28.84 -6.93 5.76
N ALA A 8 28.52 -7.43 4.56
CA ALA A 8 29.08 -8.67 4.03
C ALA A 8 30.62 -8.62 3.92
N ARG A 9 31.17 -7.50 3.44
CA ARG A 9 32.62 -7.29 3.32
C ARG A 9 33.33 -7.15 4.66
N ALA A 10 32.67 -6.59 5.68
CA ALA A 10 33.24 -6.48 7.02
C ALA A 10 33.54 -7.86 7.63
N GLY A 11 32.81 -8.90 7.21
CA GLY A 11 33.03 -10.28 7.64
C GLY A 11 32.73 -10.52 9.12
N GLY A 12 33.12 -11.69 9.64
CA GLY A 12 33.00 -12.01 11.07
C GLY A 12 31.59 -12.37 11.56
N LEU A 13 30.63 -12.58 10.65
CA LEU A 13 29.21 -12.79 10.97
C LEU A 13 28.82 -14.25 11.29
N GLY A 14 29.73 -15.20 11.06
CA GLY A 14 29.46 -16.63 11.22
C GLY A 14 28.35 -17.14 10.29
N ALA A 15 27.91 -18.38 10.51
CA ALA A 15 26.86 -19.00 9.69
C ALA A 15 25.50 -18.28 9.84
N THR A 16 25.14 -17.89 11.08
CA THR A 16 23.88 -17.21 11.36
C THR A 16 23.80 -15.85 10.68
N GLY A 17 24.87 -15.05 10.75
CA GLY A 17 24.85 -13.73 10.12
C GLY A 17 24.99 -13.79 8.59
N ALA A 18 25.63 -14.83 8.04
CA ALA A 18 25.60 -15.09 6.60
C ALA A 18 24.16 -15.40 6.11
N ALA A 19 23.44 -16.28 6.81
CA ALA A 19 22.04 -16.58 6.50
C ALA A 19 21.14 -15.33 6.64
N ALA A 20 21.39 -14.49 7.64
CA ALA A 20 20.67 -13.22 7.81
C ALA A 20 20.92 -12.25 6.64
N LEU A 21 22.15 -12.18 6.12
CA LEU A 21 22.45 -11.37 4.93
C LEU A 21 21.74 -11.88 3.68
N GLU A 22 21.64 -13.20 3.51
CA GLU A 22 20.86 -13.80 2.41
C GLU A 22 19.37 -13.43 2.53
N GLU A 23 18.80 -13.49 3.72
CA GLU A 23 17.41 -13.08 3.98
C GLU A 23 17.20 -11.58 3.67
N LEU A 24 18.09 -10.70 4.13
CA LEU A 24 18.01 -9.27 3.85
C LEU A 24 18.21 -8.96 2.35
N ALA A 25 19.06 -9.70 1.64
CA ALA A 25 19.23 -9.58 0.20
C ALA A 25 17.96 -10.00 -0.57
N ALA A 26 17.26 -11.05 -0.10
CA ALA A 26 15.97 -11.44 -0.67
C ALA A 26 14.91 -10.34 -0.47
N ILE A 27 14.90 -9.68 0.70
CA ILE A 27 14.04 -8.53 0.96
C ILE A 27 14.38 -7.34 0.04
N ASP A 28 15.67 -7.01 -0.15
CA ASP A 28 16.11 -5.95 -1.07
C ASP A 28 15.65 -6.25 -2.51
N ALA A 29 15.78 -7.49 -2.97
CA ALA A 29 15.31 -7.92 -4.28
C ALA A 29 13.78 -7.77 -4.44
N ALA A 30 13.00 -8.15 -3.41
CA ALA A 30 11.56 -7.99 -3.40
C ALA A 30 11.14 -6.50 -3.45
N LEU A 31 11.81 -5.64 -2.66
CA LEU A 31 11.56 -4.20 -2.66
C LEU A 31 11.88 -3.56 -4.03
N ARG A 32 12.99 -3.96 -4.66
CA ARG A 32 13.35 -3.54 -6.03
C ARG A 32 12.32 -3.99 -7.06
N ALA A 33 11.84 -5.23 -6.97
CA ALA A 33 10.80 -5.75 -7.85
C ALA A 33 9.49 -4.95 -7.72
N MET A 34 9.14 -4.53 -6.49
CA MET A 34 8.01 -3.64 -6.22
C MET A 34 8.29 -2.17 -6.57
N LYS A 35 9.50 -1.83 -7.03
CA LYS A 35 9.93 -0.47 -7.36
C LYS A 35 9.74 0.51 -6.19
N VAL A 36 9.99 0.03 -4.97
CA VAL A 36 9.98 0.88 -3.77
C VAL A 36 11.17 1.84 -3.86
N ASP A 37 10.92 3.12 -3.59
CA ASP A 37 11.95 4.16 -3.60
C ASP A 37 13.04 3.86 -2.54
N GLU A 38 14.31 4.03 -2.89
CA GLU A 38 15.43 3.83 -1.95
C GLU A 38 15.42 4.84 -0.79
N ALA A 39 14.73 5.98 -0.95
CA ALA A 39 14.47 6.94 0.13
C ALA A 39 13.42 6.44 1.14
N ALA A 40 12.57 5.48 0.75
CA ALA A 40 11.50 4.95 1.61
C ALA A 40 11.97 3.78 2.50
N VAL A 41 13.03 3.06 2.12
CA VAL A 41 13.55 1.92 2.88
C VAL A 41 15.08 1.97 2.96
N ARG A 42 15.60 1.94 4.18
CA ARG A 42 17.04 1.87 4.46
C ARG A 42 17.36 0.63 5.28
N PHE A 43 18.34 -0.15 4.83
CA PHE A 43 18.96 -1.18 5.66
C PHE A 43 19.89 -0.52 6.66
N ASP A 44 19.58 -0.66 7.95
CA ASP A 44 20.30 -0.05 9.05
C ASP A 44 20.72 -1.13 10.07
N PRO A 45 22.01 -1.50 10.13
CA PRO A 45 22.50 -2.53 11.02
C PRO A 45 22.52 -2.09 12.50
N THR A 46 22.22 -0.82 12.79
CA THR A 46 22.16 -0.27 14.15
C THR A 46 20.80 -0.47 14.81
N ILE A 47 19.78 -0.87 14.04
CA ILE A 47 18.45 -1.13 14.58
C ILE A 47 18.49 -2.38 15.47
N VAL A 48 18.27 -2.16 16.76
CA VAL A 48 18.05 -3.21 17.75
C VAL A 48 16.68 -2.97 18.37
N ARG A 49 15.77 -3.93 18.25
CA ARG A 49 14.44 -3.84 18.90
C ARG A 49 14.46 -4.59 20.23
N GLY A 50 13.93 -3.96 21.27
CA GLY A 50 14.01 -4.43 22.66
C GLY A 50 13.12 -5.61 23.03
N LEU A 51 12.75 -6.47 22.08
CA LEU A 51 11.89 -7.62 22.31
C LEU A 51 12.62 -8.88 21.86
N GLU A 52 12.92 -9.75 22.83
CA GLU A 52 13.71 -10.98 22.64
C GLU A 52 13.01 -12.05 21.77
N TYR A 53 11.83 -11.76 21.21
CA TYR A 53 11.06 -12.72 20.42
C TYR A 53 11.34 -12.64 18.91
N TYR A 54 12.11 -11.65 18.43
CA TYR A 54 12.43 -11.56 17.01
C TYR A 54 13.51 -12.59 16.63
N THR A 55 13.25 -13.34 15.56
CA THR A 55 14.10 -14.44 15.09
C THR A 55 14.74 -14.16 13.73
N GLY A 56 14.41 -13.02 13.10
CA GLY A 56 14.92 -12.63 11.78
C GLY A 56 14.88 -11.13 11.57
N ALA A 57 14.55 -10.68 10.35
CA ALA A 57 14.52 -9.27 10.02
C ALA A 57 13.59 -8.46 10.95
N VAL A 58 14.06 -7.29 11.37
CA VAL A 58 13.30 -6.29 12.10
C VAL A 58 13.19 -5.02 11.27
N PHE A 59 12.12 -4.27 11.47
CA PHE A 59 11.89 -3.02 10.76
C PHE A 59 11.25 -1.98 11.68
N GLU A 60 11.58 -0.73 11.40
CA GLU A 60 11.06 0.45 12.09
C GLU A 60 10.62 1.48 11.06
N ALA A 61 9.47 2.11 11.30
CA ALA A 61 8.93 3.17 10.47
C ALA A 61 9.10 4.50 11.20
N GLU A 62 9.92 5.39 10.65
CA GLU A 62 10.14 6.73 11.17
C GLU A 62 9.37 7.77 10.34
N LEU A 63 8.74 8.74 10.99
CA LEU A 63 8.23 9.92 10.29
C LEU A 63 9.34 10.95 10.12
N LEU A 64 9.69 11.24 8.85
CA LEU A 64 10.68 12.24 8.46
C LEU A 64 10.08 13.64 8.28
N LEU A 65 8.89 13.89 8.85
CA LEU A 65 8.23 15.19 8.74
C LEU A 65 8.91 16.19 9.68
N ASP A 66 9.44 17.26 9.10
CA ASP A 66 9.86 18.43 9.87
C ASP A 66 8.63 19.20 10.34
N THR A 67 8.47 19.33 11.65
CA THR A 67 7.42 20.16 12.24
C THR A 67 8.01 21.04 13.34
N VAL A 68 7.21 22.01 13.78
CA VAL A 68 7.51 22.83 14.94
C VAL A 68 6.42 22.64 15.99
N ASP A 69 6.79 22.67 17.26
CA ASP A 69 5.80 22.75 18.34
C ASP A 69 5.14 24.14 18.39
N ASP A 70 4.18 24.32 19.30
CA ASP A 70 3.49 25.60 19.54
C ASP A 70 4.45 26.75 19.93
N ARG A 71 5.72 26.44 20.21
CA ARG A 71 6.78 27.39 20.57
C ARG A 71 7.82 27.57 19.44
N GLY A 72 7.56 27.05 18.25
CA GLY A 72 8.42 27.20 17.07
C GLY A 72 9.69 26.33 17.09
N ARG A 73 9.80 25.34 17.97
CA ARG A 73 10.97 24.47 18.07
C ARG A 73 10.81 23.26 17.16
N ALA A 74 11.86 22.92 16.40
CA ALA A 74 11.87 21.72 15.57
C ALA A 74 11.59 20.47 16.41
N VAL A 75 10.55 19.73 16.05
CA VAL A 75 10.19 18.44 16.66
C VAL A 75 10.31 17.35 15.63
N ARG A 76 11.01 16.28 16.00
CA ARG A 76 11.09 15.04 15.23
C ARG A 76 10.21 14.00 15.92
N PHE A 77 9.22 13.46 15.20
CA PHE A 77 8.29 12.48 15.77
C PHE A 77 8.96 11.14 16.08
N GLY A 78 10.06 10.83 15.39
CA GLY A 78 10.78 9.57 15.52
C GLY A 78 9.95 8.39 15.03
N SER A 79 10.20 7.21 15.61
CA SER A 79 9.53 5.96 15.27
C SER A 79 8.02 6.02 15.56
N ILE A 80 7.20 5.71 14.56
CA ILE A 80 5.73 5.61 14.66
C ILE A 80 5.24 4.16 14.68
N GLY A 81 6.10 3.21 14.37
CA GLY A 81 5.76 1.81 14.30
C GLY A 81 6.96 0.96 13.97
N GLY A 82 6.78 -0.34 14.07
CA GLY A 82 7.78 -1.30 13.67
C GLY A 82 7.28 -2.71 13.83
N GLY A 83 8.13 -3.65 13.47
CA GLY A 83 7.85 -5.06 13.60
C GLY A 83 9.05 -5.90 13.22
N GLY A 84 8.78 -7.12 12.81
CA GLY A 84 9.79 -8.08 12.42
C GLY A 84 9.25 -9.49 12.36
N ARG A 85 10.15 -10.42 12.10
CA ARG A 85 9.91 -11.86 12.06
C ARG A 85 10.06 -12.50 13.44
N TYR A 86 9.12 -13.35 13.84
CA TYR A 86 9.04 -13.96 15.17
C TYR A 86 8.53 -15.41 15.14
N ASP A 87 9.36 -16.33 14.66
CA ASP A 87 8.94 -17.72 14.39
C ASP A 87 8.63 -18.53 15.67
N ASP A 88 9.22 -18.14 16.80
CA ASP A 88 9.10 -18.86 18.07
C ASP A 88 8.00 -18.32 18.99
N LEU A 89 7.41 -17.16 18.69
CA LEU A 89 6.45 -16.53 19.60
C LEU A 89 5.18 -17.37 19.78
N VAL A 90 4.69 -17.97 18.69
CA VAL A 90 3.53 -18.86 18.71
C VAL A 90 3.87 -20.17 19.41
N ALA A 91 5.07 -20.70 19.19
CA ALA A 91 5.55 -21.94 19.78
C ALA A 91 5.55 -21.93 21.31
N ARG A 92 5.72 -20.75 21.94
CA ARG A 92 5.63 -20.58 23.40
C ARG A 92 4.25 -20.96 23.97
N PHE A 93 3.21 -20.93 23.14
CA PHE A 93 1.84 -21.24 23.55
C PHE A 93 1.31 -22.54 22.96
N THR A 94 1.73 -22.91 21.75
CA THR A 94 1.20 -24.09 21.03
C THR A 94 2.17 -25.28 21.02
N GLY A 95 3.45 -25.07 21.31
CA GLY A 95 4.52 -26.06 21.12
C GLY A 95 4.96 -26.23 19.66
N GLU A 96 4.30 -25.54 18.71
CA GLU A 96 4.58 -25.63 17.28
C GLU A 96 5.29 -24.37 16.79
N ARG A 97 6.41 -24.53 16.10
CA ARG A 97 7.10 -23.42 15.43
C ARG A 97 6.32 -23.02 14.19
N LEU A 98 5.81 -21.79 14.19
CA LEU A 98 5.04 -21.23 13.10
C LEU A 98 5.70 -19.92 12.66
N PRO A 99 6.30 -19.88 11.46
CA PRO A 99 6.90 -18.65 10.95
C PRO A 99 5.88 -17.52 10.87
N ALA A 100 6.23 -16.37 11.43
CA ALA A 100 5.31 -15.25 11.54
C ALA A 100 6.07 -13.93 11.36
N THR A 101 5.43 -12.97 10.70
CA THR A 101 5.93 -11.60 10.55
C THR A 101 4.77 -10.65 10.76
N GLY A 102 5.02 -9.57 11.50
CA GLY A 102 3.99 -8.60 11.83
C GLY A 102 4.56 -7.21 11.99
N PHE A 103 3.67 -6.22 11.92
CA PHE A 103 3.96 -4.81 12.10
C PHE A 103 2.90 -4.21 13.03
N SER A 104 3.33 -3.27 13.88
CA SER A 104 2.44 -2.49 14.72
C SER A 104 2.81 -1.02 14.62
N PHE A 105 1.82 -0.15 14.72
CA PHE A 105 2.02 1.30 14.76
C PHE A 105 1.22 1.94 15.89
N GLY A 106 1.78 3.00 16.46
CA GLY A 106 1.15 3.75 17.52
C GLY A 106 0.08 4.68 16.94
N VAL A 107 -1.18 4.25 16.95
CA VAL A 107 -2.32 5.04 16.45
C VAL A 107 -2.33 6.46 17.01
N SER A 108 -2.14 6.62 18.32
CA SER A 108 -2.11 7.94 18.97
C SER A 108 -0.95 8.81 18.46
N ARG A 109 0.24 8.22 18.29
CA ARG A 109 1.43 8.95 17.79
C ARG A 109 1.26 9.37 16.35
N LEU A 110 0.73 8.48 15.50
CA LEU A 110 0.43 8.79 14.11
C LEU A 110 -0.66 9.87 14.01
N ALA A 111 -1.71 9.80 14.81
CA ALA A 111 -2.76 10.81 14.85
C ALA A 111 -2.22 12.19 15.28
N SER A 112 -1.37 12.25 16.30
CA SER A 112 -0.70 13.50 16.71
C SER A 112 0.19 14.06 15.61
N ALA A 113 0.95 13.20 14.92
CA ALA A 113 1.80 13.63 13.82
C ALA A 113 0.99 14.17 12.63
N LEU A 114 -0.14 13.52 12.29
CA LEU A 114 -1.06 14.00 11.26
C LEU A 114 -1.65 15.37 11.62
N ARG A 115 -2.06 15.57 12.89
CA ARG A 115 -2.54 16.89 13.35
C ARG A 115 -1.48 17.98 13.24
N ALA A 116 -0.26 17.71 13.73
CA ALA A 116 0.85 18.65 13.65
C ALA A 116 1.30 18.95 12.20
N ALA A 117 1.09 18.01 11.28
CA ALA A 117 1.30 18.21 9.85
C ALA A 117 0.18 19.01 9.16
N GLY A 118 -0.84 19.48 9.90
CA GLY A 118 -2.01 20.14 9.33
C GLY A 118 -2.94 19.19 8.57
N ARG A 119 -2.82 17.87 8.79
CA ARG A 119 -3.63 16.80 8.17
C ARG A 119 -4.64 16.19 9.16
N GLY A 120 -5.00 16.95 10.19
CA GLY A 120 -5.72 16.46 11.36
C GLY A 120 -7.24 16.65 11.33
N ASP A 121 -7.73 17.56 10.48
CA ASP A 121 -9.14 17.91 10.40
C ASP A 121 -9.71 17.49 9.03
N ALA A 122 -10.93 16.97 9.09
CA ALA A 122 -11.56 16.17 8.06
C ALA A 122 -11.98 16.98 6.83
N ASP A 123 -11.11 17.04 5.82
CA ASP A 123 -11.61 16.70 4.49
C ASP A 123 -12.06 15.23 4.56
N ALA A 124 -13.22 14.91 3.99
CA ALA A 124 -13.74 13.54 4.02
C ALA A 124 -12.63 12.58 3.58
N VAL A 125 -12.16 11.72 4.50
CA VAL A 125 -11.03 10.81 4.25
C VAL A 125 -11.47 9.85 3.15
N ARG A 126 -11.07 10.18 1.93
CA ARG A 126 -11.43 9.44 0.73
C ARG A 126 -10.65 8.13 0.71
N GLY A 127 -11.33 7.06 0.35
CA GLY A 127 -10.71 5.75 0.23
C GLY A 127 -9.64 5.70 -0.85
N PRO A 128 -8.73 4.71 -0.81
CA PRO A 128 -7.83 4.47 -1.92
C PRO A 128 -8.60 4.00 -3.17
N VAL A 129 -7.97 4.15 -4.34
CA VAL A 129 -8.38 3.48 -5.57
C VAL A 129 -8.30 1.96 -5.35
N VAL A 130 -9.31 1.21 -5.76
CA VAL A 130 -9.32 -0.24 -5.59
C VAL A 130 -9.05 -0.94 -6.92
N VAL A 131 -8.04 -1.80 -6.96
CA VAL A 131 -7.78 -2.68 -8.10
C VAL A 131 -8.52 -4.01 -7.90
N ILE A 132 -9.35 -4.35 -8.87
CA ILE A 132 -10.19 -5.55 -8.86
C ILE A 132 -9.38 -6.76 -9.33
N VAL A 133 -9.55 -7.90 -8.65
CA VAL A 133 -8.83 -9.15 -8.93
C VAL A 133 -9.77 -10.18 -9.53
N PHE A 134 -9.42 -10.75 -10.69
CA PHE A 134 -10.23 -11.79 -11.33
C PHE A 134 -9.66 -13.20 -11.20
N SER A 135 -8.34 -13.33 -11.14
CA SER A 135 -7.65 -14.62 -11.20
C SER A 135 -6.34 -14.56 -10.40
N ASP A 136 -5.90 -15.70 -9.88
CA ASP A 136 -4.56 -15.79 -9.27
C ASP A 136 -3.45 -15.81 -10.35
N ALA A 137 -3.79 -16.26 -11.57
CA ALA A 137 -2.84 -16.35 -12.70
C ALA A 137 -2.36 -14.97 -13.17
N ASP A 138 -3.21 -13.96 -13.10
CA ASP A 138 -2.91 -12.59 -13.56
C ASP A 138 -2.46 -11.66 -12.41
N MET A 139 -2.12 -12.22 -11.25
CA MET A 139 -1.83 -11.45 -10.03
C MET A 139 -0.76 -10.38 -10.24
N GLN A 140 0.24 -10.68 -11.06
CA GLN A 140 1.31 -9.73 -11.41
C GLN A 140 0.76 -8.44 -12.00
N HIS A 141 -0.23 -8.51 -12.91
CA HIS A 141 -0.81 -7.32 -13.54
C HIS A 141 -1.50 -6.40 -12.53
N TYR A 142 -2.16 -6.97 -11.51
CA TYR A 142 -2.82 -6.19 -10.48
C TYR A 142 -1.82 -5.55 -9.51
N LEU A 143 -0.79 -6.30 -9.10
CA LEU A 143 0.29 -5.80 -8.26
C LEU A 143 1.05 -4.67 -8.95
N ASP A 144 1.32 -4.81 -10.25
CA ASP A 144 1.95 -3.77 -11.07
C ASP A 144 1.08 -2.51 -11.11
N ALA A 145 -0.22 -2.65 -11.37
CA ALA A 145 -1.16 -1.51 -11.40
C ALA A 145 -1.22 -0.76 -10.06
N VAL A 146 -1.29 -1.49 -8.94
CA VAL A 146 -1.28 -0.88 -7.60
C VAL A 146 0.05 -0.17 -7.33
N SER A 147 1.17 -0.78 -7.71
CA SER A 147 2.50 -0.21 -7.48
C SER A 147 2.71 1.05 -8.30
N GLU A 148 2.31 1.07 -9.57
CA GLU A 148 2.37 2.26 -10.42
C GLU A 148 1.56 3.43 -9.88
N LEU A 149 0.33 3.17 -9.42
CA LEU A 149 -0.52 4.19 -8.81
C LEU A 149 0.11 4.77 -7.53
N ARG A 150 0.63 3.90 -6.65
CA ARG A 150 1.30 4.32 -5.41
C ARG A 150 2.55 5.13 -5.70
N ASN A 151 3.35 4.72 -6.68
CA ASN A 151 4.56 5.45 -7.09
C ASN A 151 4.23 6.83 -7.69
N ALA A 152 3.03 7.01 -8.24
CA ALA A 152 2.51 8.30 -8.67
C ALA A 152 1.87 9.14 -7.54
N GLY A 153 1.97 8.70 -6.27
CA GLY A 153 1.36 9.38 -5.13
C GLY A 153 -0.15 9.18 -5.00
N ILE A 154 -0.73 8.24 -5.76
CA ILE A 154 -2.16 7.91 -5.68
C ILE A 154 -2.34 6.75 -4.71
N ALA A 155 -3.11 6.98 -3.65
CA ALA A 155 -3.47 5.92 -2.72
C ALA A 155 -4.25 4.82 -3.46
N ALA A 156 -3.71 3.61 -3.51
CA ALA A 156 -4.32 2.47 -4.16
C ALA A 156 -4.18 1.20 -3.32
N GLU A 157 -5.17 0.31 -3.39
CA GLU A 157 -5.14 -1.01 -2.76
C GLU A 157 -5.66 -2.10 -3.70
N LEU A 158 -5.13 -3.31 -3.50
CA LEU A 158 -5.61 -4.51 -4.16
C LEU A 158 -6.73 -5.14 -3.33
N TYR A 159 -7.77 -5.66 -3.97
CA TYR A 159 -8.71 -6.51 -3.25
C TYR A 159 -8.08 -7.87 -2.91
N LEU A 160 -7.98 -8.21 -1.62
CA LEU A 160 -7.30 -9.42 -1.14
C LEU A 160 -8.20 -10.66 -0.99
N GLY A 161 -9.48 -10.57 -1.34
CA GLY A 161 -10.42 -11.70 -1.25
C GLY A 161 -10.61 -12.44 -2.58
N ARG A 162 -11.34 -13.55 -2.55
CA ARG A 162 -11.69 -14.36 -3.75
C ARG A 162 -13.12 -14.16 -4.24
N ALA A 163 -13.72 -13.01 -3.95
CA ALA A 163 -15.11 -12.75 -4.29
C ALA A 163 -15.24 -12.26 -5.75
N GLY A 164 -16.39 -12.51 -6.39
CA GLY A 164 -16.63 -11.99 -7.75
C GLY A 164 -16.75 -10.46 -7.82
N MET A 165 -16.64 -9.92 -9.03
CA MET A 165 -16.65 -8.47 -9.35
C MET A 165 -17.66 -7.65 -8.54
N LYS A 166 -18.93 -8.08 -8.48
CA LYS A 166 -20.00 -7.35 -7.78
C LYS A 166 -19.67 -7.10 -6.29
N ALA A 167 -19.08 -8.07 -5.61
CA ALA A 167 -18.71 -7.95 -4.20
C ALA A 167 -17.51 -7.03 -4.02
N GLN A 168 -16.54 -7.08 -4.92
CA GLN A 168 -15.37 -6.20 -4.93
C GLN A 168 -15.77 -4.74 -5.20
N MET A 169 -16.70 -4.49 -6.11
CA MET A 169 -17.26 -3.16 -6.34
C MET A 169 -17.98 -2.61 -5.10
N LYS A 170 -18.75 -3.45 -4.40
CA LYS A 170 -19.38 -3.06 -3.11
C LYS A 170 -18.34 -2.81 -2.02
N TYR A 171 -17.20 -3.50 -2.05
CA TYR A 171 -16.07 -3.21 -1.19
C TYR A 171 -15.49 -1.83 -1.50
N ALA A 172 -15.16 -1.54 -2.77
CA ALA A 172 -14.64 -0.25 -3.19
C ALA A 172 -15.56 0.92 -2.81
N ASP A 173 -16.87 0.75 -2.99
CA ASP A 173 -17.86 1.76 -2.58
C ASP A 173 -17.88 1.99 -1.06
N ARG A 174 -17.89 0.91 -0.25
CA ARG A 174 -17.78 1.04 1.22
C ARG A 174 -16.48 1.67 1.69
N ARG A 175 -15.40 1.50 0.94
CA ARG A 175 -14.11 2.14 1.23
C ARG A 175 -14.15 3.64 0.94
N GLY A 176 -15.17 4.15 0.24
CA GLY A 176 -15.21 5.52 -0.24
C GLY A 176 -14.20 5.76 -1.36
N ALA A 177 -13.91 4.73 -2.15
CA ALA A 177 -12.94 4.83 -3.23
C ALA A 177 -13.40 5.83 -4.31
N PRO A 178 -12.49 6.64 -4.90
CA PRO A 178 -12.78 7.50 -6.04
C PRO A 178 -12.95 6.70 -7.33
N ALA A 179 -12.16 5.64 -7.49
CA ALA A 179 -12.16 4.83 -8.70
C ALA A 179 -11.92 3.34 -8.39
N ALA A 180 -12.38 2.50 -9.31
CA ALA A 180 -12.01 1.09 -9.39
C ALA A 180 -11.26 0.83 -10.70
N VAL A 181 -10.17 0.06 -10.62
CA VAL A 181 -9.38 -0.37 -11.78
C VAL A 181 -9.69 -1.82 -12.09
N ILE A 182 -10.01 -2.08 -13.36
CA ILE A 182 -10.48 -3.37 -13.86
C ILE A 182 -9.52 -3.82 -14.98
N LEU A 183 -8.84 -4.93 -14.73
CA LEU A 183 -7.92 -5.60 -15.66
C LEU A 183 -8.36 -7.05 -15.82
N GLY A 184 -9.37 -7.32 -16.65
CA GLY A 184 -9.74 -8.69 -17.00
C GLY A 184 -8.81 -9.27 -18.06
N GLY A 185 -9.01 -10.54 -18.40
CA GLY A 185 -8.25 -11.20 -19.47
C GLY A 185 -8.36 -10.46 -20.81
N ASP A 186 -9.54 -9.90 -21.12
CA ASP A 186 -9.77 -9.13 -22.35
C ASP A 186 -8.97 -7.81 -22.34
N GLU A 187 -9.00 -7.06 -21.23
CA GLU A 187 -8.19 -5.83 -21.09
C GLU A 187 -6.69 -6.12 -21.19
N ILE A 188 -6.22 -7.18 -20.51
CA ILE A 188 -4.81 -7.58 -20.53
C ILE A 188 -4.39 -7.95 -21.95
N ALA A 189 -5.17 -8.78 -22.64
CA ALA A 189 -4.88 -9.19 -24.02
C ALA A 189 -4.89 -8.01 -25.01
N ALA A 190 -5.76 -7.03 -24.77
CA ALA A 190 -5.84 -5.81 -25.59
C ALA A 190 -4.80 -4.74 -25.25
N GLY A 191 -4.00 -4.92 -24.18
CA GLY A 191 -3.09 -3.87 -23.69
C GLY A 191 -3.83 -2.64 -23.16
N GLN A 192 -5.03 -2.84 -22.62
CA GLN A 192 -5.93 -1.81 -22.15
C GLN A 192 -6.19 -1.92 -20.65
N VAL A 193 -6.87 -0.92 -20.10
CA VAL A 193 -7.39 -0.94 -18.74
C VAL A 193 -8.75 -0.27 -18.72
N THR A 194 -9.67 -0.86 -17.98
CA THR A 194 -10.97 -0.26 -17.70
C THR A 194 -10.88 0.43 -16.34
N VAL A 195 -11.18 1.73 -16.27
CA VAL A 195 -11.25 2.49 -15.04
C VAL A 195 -12.67 2.98 -14.84
N LYS A 196 -13.25 2.70 -13.67
CA LYS A 196 -14.58 3.16 -13.29
C LYS A 196 -14.50 4.26 -12.25
N ASP A 197 -15.00 5.43 -12.58
CA ASP A 197 -15.25 6.54 -11.67
C ASP A 197 -16.44 6.22 -10.78
N LEU A 198 -16.18 6.07 -9.48
CA LEU A 198 -17.20 5.73 -8.49
C LEU A 198 -17.96 6.96 -8.00
N ASP A 199 -17.38 8.15 -8.08
CA ASP A 199 -18.07 9.39 -7.74
C ASP A 199 -19.09 9.76 -8.79
N ALA A 200 -18.69 9.75 -10.06
CA ALA A 200 -19.59 9.96 -11.18
C ALA A 200 -20.71 8.91 -11.15
N GLY A 201 -20.37 7.65 -10.85
CA GLY A 201 -21.34 6.58 -10.65
C GLY A 201 -22.32 6.86 -9.51
N ARG A 202 -21.87 7.39 -8.36
CA ARG A 202 -22.76 7.77 -7.25
C ARG A 202 -23.64 8.97 -7.59
N ALA A 203 -23.07 10.01 -8.20
CA ALA A 203 -23.78 11.24 -8.56
C ALA A 203 -24.90 10.97 -9.56
N LEU A 204 -24.62 10.17 -10.59
CA LEU A 204 -25.61 9.81 -11.60
C LEU A 204 -26.69 8.88 -11.00
N ALA A 205 -26.35 8.01 -10.03
CA ALA A 205 -27.32 7.10 -9.42
C ALA A 205 -28.35 7.83 -8.55
N ALA A 206 -27.98 8.97 -7.97
CA ALA A 206 -28.89 9.81 -7.19
C ALA A 206 -30.00 10.46 -8.05
N GLY A 207 -29.82 10.52 -9.37
CA GLY A 207 -30.75 11.15 -10.31
C GLY A 207 -31.61 10.20 -11.15
N VAL A 208 -31.49 8.87 -10.96
CA VAL A 208 -32.06 7.89 -11.89
C VAL A 208 -33.21 7.09 -11.26
N SER A 209 -34.37 7.12 -11.93
CA SER A 209 -35.56 6.34 -11.60
C SER A 209 -35.68 5.03 -12.39
N ASP A 210 -34.87 4.83 -13.44
CA ASP A 210 -34.93 3.68 -14.35
C ASP A 210 -33.61 2.87 -14.39
N ASN A 211 -33.69 1.60 -13.97
CA ASN A 211 -32.55 0.68 -13.81
C ASN A 211 -32.02 0.10 -15.14
N GLU A 212 -32.81 0.10 -16.22
CA GLU A 212 -32.39 -0.52 -17.50
C GLU A 212 -31.49 0.42 -18.31
N ALA A 213 -31.86 1.70 -18.41
CA ALA A 213 -31.03 2.74 -19.05
C ALA A 213 -29.66 2.88 -18.35
N TRP A 214 -29.64 2.82 -17.01
CA TRP A 214 -28.42 2.86 -16.20
C TRP A 214 -27.37 1.80 -16.56
N LYS A 215 -27.82 0.59 -16.88
CA LYS A 215 -26.93 -0.54 -17.21
C LYS A 215 -26.34 -0.42 -18.62
N SER A 216 -27.02 0.24 -19.55
CA SER A 216 -26.56 0.37 -20.93
C SER A 216 -25.52 1.49 -21.09
N GLU A 217 -25.67 2.59 -20.36
CA GLU A 217 -24.80 3.78 -20.47
C GLU A 217 -23.42 3.60 -19.78
N ARG A 218 -23.27 2.61 -18.90
CA ARG A 218 -22.05 2.36 -18.10
C ARG A 218 -21.41 3.66 -17.55
N PRO A 219 -22.19 4.48 -16.84
CA PRO A 219 -21.75 5.81 -16.43
C PRO A 219 -20.46 5.77 -15.60
N GLY A 220 -19.52 6.68 -15.93
CA GLY A 220 -18.22 6.80 -15.28
C GLY A 220 -17.19 5.72 -15.67
N GLN A 221 -17.51 4.81 -16.59
CA GLN A 221 -16.54 3.82 -17.08
C GLN A 221 -15.79 4.35 -18.30
N GLN A 222 -14.47 4.34 -18.24
CA GLN A 222 -13.60 4.70 -19.35
C GLN A 222 -12.58 3.59 -19.61
N ILE A 223 -12.35 3.28 -20.88
CA ILE A 223 -11.31 2.35 -21.32
C ILE A 223 -10.15 3.20 -21.84
N ALA A 224 -8.94 2.90 -21.38
CA ALA A 224 -7.72 3.58 -21.78
C ALA A 224 -6.63 2.55 -22.12
N PRO A 225 -5.59 2.93 -22.88
CA PRO A 225 -4.36 2.13 -22.98
C PRO A 225 -3.81 1.84 -21.58
N ARG A 226 -3.27 0.63 -21.35
CA ARG A 226 -2.72 0.24 -20.03
C ARG A 226 -1.62 1.20 -19.55
N ALA A 227 -0.84 1.75 -20.48
CA ALA A 227 0.19 2.74 -20.21
C ALA A 227 -0.37 4.06 -19.61
N ASP A 228 -1.62 4.39 -19.90
CA ASP A 228 -2.28 5.62 -19.47
C ASP A 228 -3.04 5.46 -18.14
N LEU A 229 -2.89 4.32 -17.45
CA LEU A 229 -3.57 4.03 -16.18
C LEU A 229 -3.40 5.16 -15.17
N VAL A 230 -2.15 5.57 -14.91
CA VAL A 230 -1.84 6.60 -13.91
C VAL A 230 -2.47 7.93 -14.28
N ALA A 231 -2.32 8.38 -15.53
CA ALA A 231 -2.91 9.64 -15.99
C ALA A 231 -4.44 9.63 -15.90
N THR A 232 -5.05 8.50 -16.26
CA THR A 232 -6.50 8.29 -16.23
C THR A 232 -7.05 8.37 -14.81
N VAL A 233 -6.42 7.68 -13.86
CA VAL A 233 -6.82 7.70 -12.45
C VAL A 233 -6.52 9.04 -11.80
N ALA A 234 -5.39 9.68 -12.12
CA ALA A 234 -5.03 10.99 -11.59
C ALA A 234 -6.09 12.05 -11.92
N ARG A 235 -6.65 12.05 -13.14
CA ARG A 235 -7.75 12.95 -13.53
C ARG A 235 -8.98 12.74 -12.66
N ILE A 236 -9.41 11.49 -12.44
CA ILE A 236 -10.57 11.17 -11.58
C ILE A 236 -10.32 11.68 -10.16
N VAL A 237 -9.17 11.33 -9.58
CA VAL A 237 -8.83 11.70 -8.19
C VAL A 237 -8.73 13.23 -8.03
N ALA A 238 -8.22 13.95 -9.03
CA ALA A 238 -8.17 15.40 -9.00
C ALA A 238 -9.57 16.04 -9.05
N GLN A 239 -10.45 15.58 -9.95
CA GLN A 239 -11.84 16.04 -10.05
C GLN A 239 -12.61 15.81 -8.74
N ALA A 240 -12.37 14.67 -8.12
CA ALA A 240 -12.92 14.28 -6.84
C ALA A 240 -12.53 15.20 -5.66
N ARG A 241 -11.33 15.82 -5.71
CA ARG A 241 -10.85 16.75 -4.67
C ARG A 241 -11.47 18.14 -4.79
N THR A 242 -11.81 18.58 -5.99
CA THR A 242 -12.49 19.86 -6.23
C THR A 242 -13.98 19.87 -5.87
N ALA A 243 -14.59 18.70 -5.68
CA ALA A 243 -16.02 18.55 -5.38
C ALA A 243 -16.32 18.31 -3.88
N SER A 244 -15.28 18.16 -3.05
CA SER A 244 -15.37 18.04 -1.58
C SER A 244 -15.04 19.37 -0.93
#